data_AF-A0A928PH39-F1
#
_entry.id   AF-A0A928PH39-F1
#
_cell.length_a   1.000
_cell.length_b   1.000
_cell.length_c   1.000
_cell.angle_alpha   90.00
_cell.angle_beta   90.00
_cell.angle_gamma   90.00
#
_symmetry.space_group_name_H-M   'P 1'
#
loop_
_entity.id
_entity.type
_entity.pdbx_description
1 polymer ?
#
loop_
_entity_poly.entity_id
_entity_poly.type
_entity_poly.pdbx_seq_one_letter_code
_entity_poly.pdbx_strand_id
1 'polypeptide(L)'
;MSRHKSHSDKRSKRNKLLRATLIALAVVIAFTAALLILNYWENQQGNVPVPTPSVNTITYNGQEYKKKNVETLLVLGLDKYEGNIDNDSYNNDQQSDFLILFVIDNKNSSCSAIHINR
;
A
#
# COMPACT_ATOMS: atom_id res chain seq x y z
N MET A 1 -38.06 -53.91 -30.89
CA MET A 1 -36.65 -53.77 -31.31
C MET A 1 -36.02 -52.63 -30.52
N SER A 2 -34.80 -52.86 -30.02
CA SER A 2 -34.25 -52.28 -28.79
C SER A 2 -33.87 -50.80 -28.83
N ARG A 3 -34.12 -50.14 -27.71
CA ARG A 3 -33.66 -48.80 -27.30
C ARG A 3 -32.13 -48.75 -27.27
N HIS A 4 -31.51 -47.98 -28.16
CA HIS A 4 -30.05 -47.74 -28.09
C HIS A 4 -29.63 -46.35 -28.60
N LYS A 5 -30.31 -45.28 -28.15
CA LYS A 5 -29.95 -43.89 -28.55
C LYS A 5 -29.92 -42.87 -27.41
N SER A 6 -29.73 -43.33 -26.17
CA SER A 6 -29.70 -42.45 -24.98
C SER A 6 -28.26 -42.16 -24.49
N HIS A 7 -27.27 -42.93 -24.92
CA HIS A 7 -25.92 -42.87 -24.35
C HIS A 7 -24.99 -41.81 -24.97
N SER A 8 -25.20 -41.39 -26.23
CA SER A 8 -24.29 -40.43 -26.91
C SER A 8 -24.55 -38.98 -26.51
N ASP A 9 -25.80 -38.57 -26.31
CA ASP A 9 -26.16 -37.20 -25.93
C ASP A 9 -25.73 -36.84 -24.51
N LYS A 10 -25.74 -37.81 -23.60
CA LYS A 10 -25.24 -37.66 -22.23
C LYS A 10 -23.74 -37.35 -22.19
N ARG A 11 -22.96 -37.95 -23.10
CA ARG A 11 -21.51 -37.76 -23.19
C ARG A 11 -21.16 -36.38 -23.74
N SER A 12 -21.87 -35.91 -24.77
CA SER A 12 -21.72 -34.56 -25.34
C SER A 12 -22.01 -33.44 -24.32
N LYS A 13 -23.10 -33.58 -23.54
CA LYS A 13 -23.46 -32.62 -22.49
C LYS A 13 -22.42 -32.55 -21.38
N ARG A 14 -21.87 -33.70 -20.95
CA ARG A 14 -20.77 -33.74 -19.96
C ARG A 14 -19.51 -33.01 -20.44
N ASN A 15 -19.15 -33.14 -21.71
CA ASN A 15 -17.96 -32.49 -22.28
C ASN A 15 -18.15 -30.97 -22.39
N LYS A 16 -19.37 -30.51 -22.68
CA LYS A 16 -19.72 -29.07 -22.68
C LYS A 16 -19.70 -28.49 -21.26
N LEU A 17 -20.23 -29.23 -20.28
CA LEU A 17 -20.18 -28.86 -18.87
C LEU A 17 -18.74 -28.81 -18.35
N LEU A 18 -17.91 -29.79 -18.70
CA LEU A 18 -16.48 -29.84 -18.34
C LEU A 18 -15.70 -28.64 -18.92
N ARG A 19 -15.99 -28.23 -20.15
CA ARG A 19 -15.38 -27.04 -20.74
C ARG A 19 -15.84 -25.76 -20.03
N ALA A 20 -17.13 -25.67 -19.71
CA ALA A 20 -17.67 -24.53 -18.97
C ALA A 20 -17.08 -24.43 -17.56
N THR A 21 -16.92 -25.54 -16.84
CA THR A 21 -16.25 -25.54 -15.53
C THR A 21 -14.77 -25.20 -15.63
N LEU A 22 -14.06 -25.65 -16.66
CA LEU A 22 -12.65 -25.27 -16.87
C LEU A 22 -12.50 -23.77 -17.15
N ILE A 23 -13.39 -23.19 -17.96
CA ILE A 23 -13.40 -21.75 -18.23
C ILE A 23 -13.70 -20.97 -16.95
N ALA A 24 -14.72 -21.39 -16.19
CA ALA A 24 -15.05 -20.76 -14.91
C ALA A 24 -13.87 -20.82 -13.93
N LEU A 25 -13.18 -21.97 -13.84
CA LEU A 25 -11.98 -22.12 -13.01
C LEU A 25 -10.86 -21.18 -13.45
N ALA A 26 -10.61 -21.07 -14.75
CA ALA A 26 -9.59 -20.18 -15.30
C ALA A 26 -9.87 -18.70 -14.98
N VAL A 27 -11.14 -18.29 -15.07
CA VAL A 27 -11.56 -16.92 -14.71
C VAL A 27 -11.33 -16.64 -13.22
N VAL A 28 -11.68 -17.59 -12.34
CA VAL A 28 -11.43 -17.45 -10.90
C VAL A 28 -9.94 -17.32 -10.61
N ILE A 29 -9.11 -18.15 -11.24
CA ILE A 29 -7.65 -18.10 -11.06
C ILE A 29 -7.09 -16.75 -11.53
N ALA A 30 -7.50 -16.27 -12.72
CA ALA A 30 -7.08 -14.98 -13.24
C ALA A 30 -7.48 -13.82 -12.32
N PHE A 31 -8.70 -13.86 -11.79
CA PHE A 31 -9.19 -12.87 -10.84
C PHE A 31 -8.40 -12.89 -9.52
N THR A 32 -8.13 -14.07 -8.96
CA THR A 32 -7.30 -14.20 -7.76
C THR A 32 -5.87 -13.72 -7.97
N ALA A 33 -5.29 -14.00 -9.15
CA ALA A 33 -3.94 -13.53 -9.48
C ALA A 33 -3.90 -12.00 -9.58
N ALA A 34 -4.91 -11.38 -10.20
CA ALA A 34 -5.04 -9.92 -10.25
C ALA A 34 -5.14 -9.30 -8.85
N LEU A 35 -5.94 -9.88 -7.95
CA LEU A 35 -6.04 -9.43 -6.55
C LEU A 35 -4.71 -9.57 -5.79
N LEU A 36 -3.97 -10.66 -6.01
CA LEU A 36 -2.66 -10.85 -5.38
C LEU A 36 -1.63 -9.85 -5.89
N ILE A 37 -1.64 -9.52 -7.18
CA ILE A 37 -0.77 -8.49 -7.75
C ILE A 37 -1.10 -7.12 -7.17
N LEU A 38 -2.38 -6.77 -7.07
CA LEU A 38 -2.82 -5.52 -6.44
C LEU A 38 -2.40 -5.45 -4.97
N ASN A 39 -2.66 -6.52 -4.20
CA ASN A 39 -2.26 -6.60 -2.80
C ASN A 39 -0.74 -6.53 -2.63
N TYR A 40 0.04 -7.14 -3.53
CA TYR A 40 1.49 -7.02 -3.51
C TYR A 40 1.94 -5.58 -3.79
N TRP A 41 1.33 -4.91 -4.77
CA TRP A 41 1.63 -3.53 -5.14
C TRP A 41 1.25 -2.53 -4.03
N GLU A 42 0.16 -2.78 -3.32
CA GLU A 42 -0.28 -2.01 -2.15
C GLU A 42 0.65 -2.24 -0.96
N ASN A 43 1.02 -3.49 -0.67
CA ASN A 43 1.93 -3.80 0.43
C ASN A 43 3.36 -3.30 0.20
N GLN A 44 3.79 -3.10 -1.05
CA GLN A 44 5.05 -2.42 -1.36
C GLN A 44 5.02 -0.91 -1.03
N GLN A 45 3.83 -0.29 -0.98
CA GLN A 45 3.66 1.12 -0.63
C GLN A 45 3.45 1.35 0.88
N GLY A 46 3.31 0.28 1.67
CA GLY A 46 2.77 0.34 3.02
C GLY A 46 3.73 0.09 4.17
N ASN A 47 5.04 -0.06 3.95
CA ASN A 47 6.00 -0.22 5.04
C ASN A 47 6.48 1.14 5.56
N VAL A 48 5.54 1.96 6.02
CA VAL A 48 5.89 3.07 6.93
C VAL A 48 6.34 2.40 8.22
N PRO A 49 7.61 2.56 8.65
CA PRO A 49 8.05 1.98 9.90
C PRO A 49 7.10 2.46 11.00
N VAL A 50 6.37 1.52 11.62
CA VAL A 50 5.61 1.78 12.84
C VAL A 50 6.61 2.42 13.80
N PRO A 51 6.41 3.67 14.24
CA PRO A 51 7.36 4.31 15.12
C PRO A 51 7.50 3.40 16.35
N THR A 52 8.70 2.87 16.54
CA THR A 52 9.10 2.31 17.83
C THR A 52 8.72 3.34 18.89
N PRO A 53 8.08 2.95 20.00
CA PRO A 53 7.56 3.90 20.98
C PRO A 53 8.69 4.84 21.35
N SER A 54 8.54 6.08 20.86
CA SER A 54 9.57 7.09 20.89
C SER A 54 9.99 7.29 22.33
N VAL A 55 11.29 7.46 22.54
CA VAL A 55 11.80 8.00 23.80
C VAL A 55 11.01 9.28 24.07
N ASN A 56 10.07 9.23 25.01
CA ASN A 56 9.09 10.30 25.29
C ASN A 56 9.73 11.50 26.00
N THR A 57 11.06 11.56 25.97
CA THR A 57 11.89 12.41 26.78
C THR A 57 13.00 12.97 25.88
N ILE A 58 13.07 14.29 25.76
CA ILE A 58 14.07 15.00 24.99
C ILE A 58 14.82 15.92 25.95
N THR A 59 16.15 15.82 25.99
CA THR A 59 16.97 16.75 26.77
C THR A 59 17.35 17.94 25.88
N TYR A 60 16.91 19.14 26.26
CA TYR A 60 17.25 20.38 25.58
C TYR A 60 17.77 21.40 26.59
N ASN A 61 18.96 21.97 26.34
CA ASN A 61 19.65 22.89 27.26
C ASN A 61 19.79 22.36 28.70
N GLY A 62 20.07 21.05 28.85
CA GLY A 62 20.21 20.41 30.16
C GLY A 62 18.90 20.17 30.92
N GLN A 63 17.75 20.54 30.35
CA GLN A 63 16.44 20.26 30.91
C GLN A 63 15.75 19.12 30.16
N GLU A 64 15.08 18.26 30.91
CA GLU A 64 14.36 17.11 30.40
C GLU A 64 12.91 17.49 30.06
N TYR A 65 12.53 17.38 28.78
CA TYR A 65 11.18 17.65 28.30
C TYR A 65 10.47 16.36 27.94
N LYS A 66 9.30 16.13 28.54
CA LYS A 66 8.44 15.01 28.17
C LYS A 66 7.49 15.44 27.06
N LYS A 67 7.50 14.71 25.94
CA LYS A 67 6.63 14.96 24.78
C LYS A 67 5.22 14.42 25.06
N LYS A 68 4.55 14.95 26.09
CA LYS A 68 3.19 14.57 26.47
C LYS A 68 2.21 15.50 25.78
N ASN A 69 1.23 14.94 25.05
CA ASN A 69 0.18 15.66 24.34
C ASN A 69 0.66 16.53 23.17
N VAL A 70 1.89 16.34 22.68
CA VAL A 70 2.40 17.02 21.49
C VAL A 70 2.72 15.98 20.43
N GLU A 71 2.00 16.03 19.31
CA GLU A 71 2.22 15.21 18.13
C GLU A 71 2.86 16.05 17.02
N THR A 72 3.70 15.43 16.20
CA THR A 72 4.42 16.13 15.13
C THR A 72 4.30 15.34 13.84
N LEU A 73 3.84 16.00 12.76
CA LEU A 73 3.73 15.43 11.42
C LEU A 73 4.63 16.21 10.46
N LEU A 74 5.58 15.53 9.83
CA LEU A 74 6.45 16.11 8.81
C LEU A 74 5.89 15.81 7.42
N VAL A 75 5.67 16.86 6.63
CA VAL A 75 5.20 16.78 5.24
C VAL A 75 6.34 17.20 4.31
N LEU A 76 6.65 16.32 3.36
CA LEU A 76 7.70 16.49 2.35
C LEU A 76 7.05 16.53 0.97
N GLY A 77 7.19 17.63 0.24
CA GLY A 77 6.86 17.73 -1.17
C GLY A 77 8.11 17.48 -2.01
N LEU A 78 8.14 16.34 -2.69
CA LEU A 78 9.16 16.01 -3.68
C LEU A 78 8.65 16.46 -5.05
N ASP A 79 9.44 17.25 -5.79
CA ASP A 79 9.15 17.51 -7.20
C ASP A 79 9.57 16.26 -8.01
N LYS A 80 8.59 15.49 -8.49
CA LYS A 80 8.85 14.28 -9.26
C LYS A 80 8.95 14.61 -10.74
N TYR A 81 10.14 14.48 -11.32
CA TYR A 81 10.29 14.25 -12.75
C TYR A 81 10.18 12.74 -13.00
N GLU A 82 9.08 12.27 -13.60
CA GLU A 82 8.84 10.85 -13.95
C GLU A 82 9.75 10.33 -15.09
N GLY A 83 10.94 10.90 -15.26
CA GLY A 83 11.74 10.75 -16.48
C GLY A 83 12.75 9.62 -16.50
N ASN A 84 13.16 9.05 -15.36
CA ASN A 84 14.16 7.96 -15.31
C ASN A 84 14.03 7.18 -14.00
N ILE A 85 13.23 6.12 -14.02
CA ILE A 85 13.22 5.11 -12.96
C ILE A 85 14.09 3.95 -13.47
N ASP A 86 15.41 4.05 -13.26
CA ASP A 86 16.28 2.87 -13.36
C ASP A 86 15.94 1.96 -12.18
N ASN A 87 15.41 0.78 -12.48
CA ASN A 87 14.75 -0.12 -11.52
C ASN A 87 15.70 -0.86 -10.55
N ASP A 88 16.99 -0.53 -10.52
CA ASP A 88 18.01 -1.36 -9.85
C ASP A 88 18.74 -0.71 -8.66
N SER A 89 18.36 0.49 -8.21
CA SER A 89 18.99 1.11 -7.03
C SER A 89 18.07 2.09 -6.30
N TYR A 90 18.14 2.08 -4.96
CA TYR A 90 17.53 3.11 -4.11
C TYR A 90 18.19 4.46 -4.41
N ASN A 91 17.52 5.30 -5.19
CA ASN A 91 18.03 6.61 -5.57
C ASN A 91 17.59 7.66 -4.54
N ASN A 92 18.53 8.07 -3.68
CA ASN A 92 18.32 9.09 -2.63
C ASN A 92 18.80 10.50 -3.06
N ASP A 93 19.04 10.73 -4.36
CA ASP A 93 19.52 12.03 -4.85
C ASP A 93 18.39 13.06 -5.06
N GLN A 94 17.17 12.74 -4.61
CA GLN A 94 15.98 13.57 -4.81
C GLN A 94 15.81 14.56 -3.65
N GLN A 95 15.82 15.86 -3.98
CA GLN A 95 15.64 16.94 -3.02
C GLN A 95 14.15 17.30 -2.91
N SER A 96 13.65 17.55 -1.68
CA SER A 96 12.30 18.10 -1.49
C SER A 96 12.33 19.62 -1.64
N ASP A 97 11.43 20.17 -2.45
CA ASP A 97 11.27 21.61 -2.60
C ASP A 97 10.28 22.21 -1.58
N PHE A 98 9.62 21.36 -0.80
CA PHE A 98 8.65 21.77 0.20
C PHE A 98 8.76 20.94 1.48
N LEU A 99 8.96 21.61 2.62
CA LEU A 99 9.11 20.99 3.94
C LEU A 99 8.24 21.72 4.96
N ILE A 100 7.18 21.09 5.46
CA ILE A 100 6.39 21.65 6.57
C ILE A 100 6.31 20.66 7.72
N LEU A 101 6.62 21.13 8.94
CA LEU A 101 6.40 20.42 10.18
C LEU A 101 5.14 20.95 10.86
N PHE A 102 4.12 20.12 11.00
CA PHE A 102 2.96 20.40 11.82
C PHE A 102 3.22 19.97 13.26
N VAL A 103 3.02 20.88 14.20
CA VAL A 103 3.06 20.64 15.65
C VAL A 103 1.65 20.72 16.17
N ILE A 104 1.12 19.58 16.61
CA ILE A 104 -0.24 19.43 17.13
C ILE A 104 -0.13 19.37 18.65
N ASP A 105 -0.66 20.38 19.32
CA ASP A 105 -0.81 20.40 20.77
C ASP A 105 -2.23 19.94 21.12
N ASN A 106 -2.34 18.67 21.51
CA ASN A 106 -3.59 18.04 21.90
C ASN A 106 -4.16 18.60 23.21
N LYS A 107 -3.33 19.22 24.07
CA LYS A 107 -3.79 19.82 25.33
C LYS A 107 -4.55 21.12 25.06
N ASN A 108 -4.03 21.93 24.14
CA ASN A 108 -4.60 23.24 23.81
C ASN A 108 -5.46 23.22 22.52
N SER A 109 -5.64 22.04 21.92
CA SER A 109 -6.35 21.84 20.63
C SER A 109 -5.86 22.81 19.55
N SER A 110 -4.55 23.02 19.49
CA SER A 110 -3.93 23.97 18.57
C SER A 110 -2.98 23.25 17.61
N CYS A 111 -2.89 23.76 16.39
CA CYS A 111 -1.99 23.24 15.37
C CYS A 111 -1.15 24.39 14.81
N SER A 112 0.17 24.22 14.85
CA SER A 112 1.14 25.19 14.33
C SER A 112 1.89 24.56 13.16
N ALA A 113 1.91 25.25 12.02
CA ALA A 113 2.70 24.85 10.87
C ALA A 113 4.04 25.60 10.86
N ILE A 114 5.14 24.86 10.90
CA ILE A 114 6.50 25.39 10.79
C ILE A 114 6.99 25.06 9.38
N HIS A 115 7.10 26.10 8.54
CA HIS A 115 7.77 25.96 7.25
C HIS A 115 9.28 25.86 7.49
N ILE A 116 9.88 24.77 7.05
CA ILE A 116 11.32 24.57 7.12
C ILE A 116 11.89 25.06 5.80
N ASN A 117 12.75 26.06 5.87
CA ASN A 117 13.47 26.51 4.70
C ASN A 117 14.42 25.39 4.22
N ARG A 118 14.54 25.26 2.90
CA ARG A 118 15.44 24.30 2.25
C ARG A 118 16.90 24.60 2.58
#